data_AF-A0A534X1W1-F1
#
_entry.id   AF-A0A534X1W1-F1
#
_cell.length_a   1.000
_cell.length_b   1.000
_cell.length_c   1.000
_cell.angle_alpha   90.00
_cell.angle_beta   90.00
_cell.angle_gamma   90.00
#
_symmetry.space_group_name_H-M   'P 1'
#
loop_
_entity.id
_entity.type
_entity.pdbx_description
1 polymer ?
#
loop_
_entity_poly.entity_id
_entity_poly.type
_entity_poly.pdbx_seq_one_letter_code
_entity_poly.pdbx_strand_id
1 'polypeptide(L)'
;MPSSTTTTTTATTTDPTTTTKHRQTTTTTTTTSTTATISCGDVNGDGVVNIGDALLTAQYDVGPRTCGQAPFSHPEVCDVDRDGACNVGDAPMMAQCDVGLFSCAFSCTPLSCP
;
A
#
# COMPACT_ATOMS: atom_id res chain seq x y z
N MET A 1 -25.39 40.66 31.54
CA MET A 1 -24.86 39.44 30.88
C MET A 1 -25.73 39.15 29.68
N PRO A 2 -25.43 39.65 28.47
CA PRO A 2 -26.23 39.32 27.29
C PRO A 2 -25.81 37.96 26.72
N SER A 3 -26.78 37.07 26.55
CA SER A 3 -26.63 35.80 25.83
C SER A 3 -26.40 36.07 24.34
N SER A 4 -25.28 35.59 23.81
CA SER A 4 -24.98 35.63 22.37
C SER A 4 -25.55 34.38 21.69
N THR A 5 -26.49 34.59 20.78
CA THR A 5 -27.02 33.59 19.86
C THR A 5 -25.99 33.33 18.76
N THR A 6 -25.48 32.10 18.65
CA THR A 6 -24.55 31.69 17.59
C THR A 6 -25.32 31.01 16.45
N THR A 7 -25.25 31.61 15.27
CA THR A 7 -25.81 31.11 14.01
C THR A 7 -24.95 29.96 13.46
N THR A 8 -25.55 28.79 13.25
CA THR A 8 -24.90 27.63 12.60
C THR A 8 -24.99 27.78 11.08
N THR A 9 -23.85 27.99 10.42
CA THR A 9 -23.74 28.01 8.96
C THR A 9 -23.15 26.67 8.49
N THR A 10 -23.96 25.84 7.85
CA THR A 10 -23.54 24.61 7.16
C THR A 10 -22.79 24.98 5.88
N ALA A 11 -21.49 24.68 5.81
CA ALA A 11 -20.71 24.78 4.60
C ALA A 11 -20.78 23.46 3.81
N THR A 12 -21.52 23.47 2.70
CA THR A 12 -21.54 22.41 1.69
C THR A 12 -20.38 22.64 0.72
N THR A 13 -19.36 21.79 0.76
CA THR A 13 -18.27 21.80 -0.24
C THR A 13 -18.69 20.96 -1.44
N THR A 14 -19.03 21.63 -2.53
CA THR A 14 -19.17 21.04 -3.87
C THR A 14 -17.78 20.85 -4.49
N ASP A 15 -17.41 19.61 -4.77
CA ASP A 15 -16.24 19.24 -5.57
C ASP A 15 -16.52 19.53 -7.07
N PRO A 16 -15.64 20.28 -7.79
CA PRO A 16 -15.80 20.50 -9.22
C PRO A 16 -15.34 19.28 -10.03
N THR A 17 -16.29 18.44 -10.43
CA THR A 17 -16.08 17.37 -11.42
C THR A 17 -15.69 17.95 -12.78
N THR A 18 -14.42 17.82 -13.16
CA THR A 18 -13.93 18.17 -14.49
C THR A 18 -14.13 16.98 -15.45
N THR A 19 -15.09 17.09 -16.36
CA THR A 19 -15.35 16.08 -17.40
C THR A 19 -14.38 16.25 -18.56
N THR A 20 -13.37 15.38 -18.62
CA THR A 20 -12.53 15.21 -19.82
C THR A 20 -13.12 14.08 -20.66
N LYS A 21 -13.68 14.41 -21.83
CA LYS A 21 -14.19 13.45 -22.81
C LYS A 21 -13.00 12.72 -23.46
N HIS A 22 -12.47 11.70 -22.79
CA HIS A 22 -11.40 10.89 -23.33
C HIS A 22 -11.97 9.90 -24.35
N ARG A 23 -11.47 9.99 -25.59
CA ARG A 23 -11.71 9.02 -26.64
C ARG A 23 -11.34 7.64 -26.08
N GLN A 24 -12.32 6.75 -25.99
CA GLN A 24 -12.12 5.37 -25.53
C GLN A 24 -11.25 4.65 -26.57
N THR A 25 -9.95 4.76 -26.42
CA THR A 25 -9.01 3.84 -27.04
C THR A 25 -9.13 2.56 -26.22
N THR A 26 -9.78 1.55 -26.78
CA THR A 26 -9.69 0.18 -26.27
C THR A 26 -8.24 -0.26 -26.42
N THR A 27 -7.41 0.08 -25.44
CA THR A 27 -6.11 -0.54 -25.28
C THR A 27 -6.39 -1.94 -24.77
N THR A 28 -6.39 -2.91 -25.67
CA THR A 28 -6.22 -4.31 -25.30
C THR A 28 -4.82 -4.41 -24.69
N THR A 29 -4.72 -4.18 -23.39
CA THR A 29 -3.50 -4.46 -22.64
C THR A 29 -3.35 -5.97 -22.69
N THR A 30 -2.48 -6.45 -23.59
CA THR A 30 -1.99 -7.81 -23.54
C THR A 30 -1.25 -7.95 -22.21
N THR A 31 -1.91 -8.49 -21.20
CA THR A 31 -1.26 -8.93 -19.97
C THR A 31 -0.39 -10.11 -20.35
N THR A 32 0.83 -9.83 -20.80
CA THR A 32 1.90 -10.81 -20.76
C THR A 32 2.13 -11.07 -19.28
N SER A 33 1.49 -12.11 -18.74
CA SER A 33 1.87 -12.71 -17.46
C SER A 33 3.28 -13.29 -17.64
N THR A 34 4.26 -12.40 -17.66
CA THR A 34 5.57 -12.69 -17.11
C THR A 34 5.26 -13.04 -15.67
N THR A 35 5.54 -14.26 -15.25
CA THR A 35 5.49 -14.64 -13.85
C THR A 35 6.46 -13.73 -13.11
N ALA A 36 6.01 -12.55 -12.69
CA ALA A 36 6.79 -11.64 -11.88
C ALA A 36 7.11 -12.43 -10.63
N THR A 37 8.39 -12.73 -10.43
CA THR A 37 8.85 -13.37 -9.22
C THR A 37 8.60 -12.39 -8.09
N ILE A 38 7.58 -12.68 -7.28
CA ILE A 38 7.25 -11.92 -6.07
C ILE A 38 8.51 -11.92 -5.20
N SER A 39 9.03 -10.72 -4.96
CA SER A 39 10.26 -10.55 -4.20
C SER A 39 9.93 -10.40 -2.72
N CYS A 40 10.86 -10.79 -1.85
CA CYS A 40 10.74 -10.48 -0.42
C CYS A 40 10.61 -8.96 -0.25
N GLY A 41 9.53 -8.49 0.38
CA GLY A 41 9.13 -7.08 0.51
C GLY A 41 8.07 -6.59 -0.48
N ASP A 42 7.72 -7.36 -1.52
CA ASP A 42 6.70 -6.97 -2.52
C ASP A 42 5.31 -7.48 -2.10
N VAL A 43 4.71 -6.81 -1.12
CA VAL A 43 3.48 -7.28 -0.45
C VAL A 43 2.22 -7.06 -1.28
N ASN A 44 2.30 -6.20 -2.30
CA ASN A 44 1.21 -5.92 -3.24
C ASN A 44 1.33 -6.70 -4.56
N GLY A 45 2.49 -7.30 -4.84
CA GLY A 45 2.76 -8.14 -6.00
C GLY A 45 2.91 -7.37 -7.31
N ASP A 46 3.30 -6.10 -7.26
CA ASP A 46 3.56 -5.27 -8.43
C ASP A 46 4.95 -5.50 -9.05
N GLY A 47 5.78 -6.31 -8.39
CA GLY A 47 7.12 -6.69 -8.84
C GLY A 47 8.22 -5.74 -8.38
N VAL A 48 7.92 -4.71 -7.59
CA VAL A 48 8.89 -3.70 -7.15
C VAL A 48 8.74 -3.43 -5.66
N VAL A 49 9.77 -3.74 -4.88
CA VAL A 49 9.81 -3.36 -3.46
C VAL A 49 10.07 -1.87 -3.33
N ASN A 50 9.10 -1.12 -2.80
CA ASN A 50 9.19 0.34 -2.65
C ASN A 50 8.42 0.87 -1.42
N ILE A 51 8.29 2.20 -1.30
CA ILE A 51 7.55 2.84 -0.21
C ILE A 51 6.06 2.45 -0.14
N GLY A 52 5.47 2.04 -1.26
CA GLY A 52 4.12 1.52 -1.36
C GLY A 52 3.93 0.25 -0.53
N ASP A 53 4.88 -0.68 -0.59
CA ASP A 53 4.87 -1.90 0.22
C ASP A 53 5.00 -1.58 1.71
N ALA A 54 5.94 -0.69 2.06
CA ALA A 54 6.13 -0.22 3.42
C ALA A 54 4.84 0.35 4.02
N LEU A 55 4.14 1.18 3.25
CA LEU A 55 2.89 1.79 3.65
C LEU A 55 1.77 0.75 3.80
N LEU A 56 1.74 -0.29 2.98
CA LEU A 56 0.76 -1.38 3.10
C LEU A 56 1.03 -2.24 4.33
N THR A 57 2.28 -2.58 4.60
CA THR A 57 2.68 -3.32 5.80
C THR A 57 2.34 -2.56 7.08
N ALA A 58 2.61 -1.25 7.14
CA ALA A 58 2.23 -0.43 8.30
C ALA A 58 0.70 -0.34 8.48
N GLN A 59 -0.07 -0.28 7.38
CA GLN A 59 -1.54 -0.33 7.44
C GLN A 59 -2.09 -1.71 7.79
N TYR A 60 -1.36 -2.79 7.49
CA TYR A 60 -1.70 -4.12 7.93
C TYR A 60 -1.51 -4.26 9.44
N ASP A 61 -0.35 -3.84 9.96
CA ASP A 61 -0.02 -3.89 11.39
C ASP A 61 -1.07 -3.18 12.27
N VAL A 62 -1.57 -2.01 11.84
CA VAL A 62 -2.58 -1.25 12.59
C VAL A 62 -4.03 -1.67 12.30
N GLY A 63 -4.27 -2.62 11.39
CA GLY A 63 -5.58 -3.25 11.16
C GLY A 63 -6.46 -2.79 9.96
N PRO A 64 -6.22 -1.66 9.27
CA PRO A 64 -6.97 -1.29 8.06
C PRO A 64 -6.87 -2.27 6.87
N ARG A 65 -5.89 -3.18 6.84
CA ARG A 65 -5.73 -4.17 5.76
C ARG A 65 -6.00 -5.57 6.27
N THR A 66 -6.71 -6.34 5.45
CA THR A 66 -6.94 -7.77 5.70
C THR A 66 -5.79 -8.58 5.08
N CYS A 67 -5.29 -9.56 5.81
CA CYS A 67 -4.23 -10.46 5.36
C CYS A 67 -4.64 -11.18 4.07
N GLY A 68 -3.77 -11.19 3.05
CA GLY A 68 -3.99 -11.88 1.78
C GLY A 68 -5.10 -11.29 0.91
N GLN A 69 -5.51 -10.05 1.15
CA GLN A 69 -6.51 -9.34 0.35
C GLN A 69 -5.92 -8.06 -0.22
N ALA A 70 -6.15 -7.83 -1.51
CA ALA A 70 -5.68 -6.63 -2.18
C ALA A 70 -6.10 -5.36 -1.40
N PRO A 71 -5.21 -4.38 -1.23
CA PRO A 71 -3.87 -4.28 -1.85
C PRO A 71 -2.74 -5.05 -1.14
N PHE A 72 -2.99 -5.76 -0.04
CA PHE A 72 -2.00 -6.57 0.70
C PHE A 72 -2.21 -8.06 0.39
N SER A 73 -1.83 -8.48 -0.82
CA SER A 73 -2.11 -9.83 -1.34
C SER A 73 -1.03 -10.87 -1.07
N HIS A 74 0.20 -10.43 -0.76
CA HIS A 74 1.35 -11.31 -0.55
C HIS A 74 1.94 -11.18 0.86
N PRO A 75 1.22 -11.64 1.90
CA PRO A 75 1.72 -11.63 3.28
C PRO A 75 2.97 -12.51 3.46
N GLU A 76 3.14 -13.54 2.63
CA GLU A 76 4.27 -14.48 2.69
C GLU A 76 5.64 -13.84 2.42
N VAL A 77 5.66 -12.60 1.90
CA VAL A 77 6.89 -11.83 1.63
C VAL A 77 7.03 -10.58 2.50
N CYS A 78 6.30 -10.49 3.60
CA CYS A 78 6.30 -9.28 4.42
C CYS A 78 7.47 -9.19 5.44
N ASP A 79 7.85 -10.32 6.05
CA ASP A 79 8.88 -10.39 7.11
C ASP A 79 10.29 -10.20 6.53
N VAL A 80 10.67 -8.96 6.24
CA VAL A 80 11.94 -8.59 5.59
C VAL A 80 13.09 -8.48 6.59
N ASP A 81 12.80 -8.26 7.87
CA ASP A 81 13.80 -8.18 8.94
C ASP A 81 14.05 -9.53 9.64
N ARG A 82 13.20 -10.54 9.38
CA ARG A 82 13.27 -11.92 9.88
C ARG A 82 13.05 -12.03 11.39
N ASP A 83 12.19 -11.17 11.94
CA ASP A 83 11.72 -11.26 13.32
C ASP A 83 10.57 -12.28 13.50
N GLY A 84 10.03 -12.80 12.39
CA GLY A 84 8.97 -13.80 12.35
C GLY A 84 7.56 -13.21 12.39
N ALA A 85 7.42 -11.90 12.26
CA ALA A 85 6.16 -11.20 12.15
C ALA A 85 6.15 -10.31 10.91
N CYS A 86 4.94 -9.91 10.51
CA CYS A 86 4.73 -8.88 9.49
C CYS A 86 4.16 -7.68 10.22
N ASN A 87 5.00 -6.68 10.50
CA ASN A 87 4.65 -5.56 11.36
C ASN A 87 5.35 -4.26 10.93
N VAL A 88 5.19 -3.18 11.71
CA VAL A 88 5.79 -1.88 11.38
C VAL A 88 7.33 -1.89 11.33
N GLY A 89 8.01 -2.89 11.90
CA GLY A 89 9.47 -3.09 11.84
C GLY A 89 9.98 -3.40 10.42
N ASP A 90 9.17 -4.07 9.61
CA ASP A 90 9.48 -4.39 8.21
C ASP A 90 9.44 -3.15 7.30
N ALA A 91 8.51 -2.22 7.58
CA ALA A 91 8.21 -1.10 6.71
C ALA A 91 9.41 -0.15 6.49
N PRO A 92 10.17 0.27 7.52
CA PRO A 92 11.39 1.04 7.35
C PRO A 92 12.42 0.35 6.45
N MET A 93 12.47 -0.99 6.45
CA MET A 93 13.47 -1.69 5.65
C MET A 93 13.18 -1.54 4.15
N MET A 94 11.93 -1.71 3.74
CA MET A 94 11.48 -1.46 2.37
C MET A 94 11.65 0.00 1.97
N ALA A 95 11.27 0.94 2.85
CA ALA A 95 11.39 2.38 2.59
C ALA A 95 12.85 2.84 2.42
N GLN A 96 13.77 2.29 3.21
CA GLN A 96 15.18 2.65 3.15
C GLN A 96 15.87 2.07 1.91
N CYS A 97 15.46 0.88 1.46
CA CYS A 97 16.03 0.29 0.24
C CYS A 97 15.57 1.04 -1.02
N ASP A 98 14.31 1.53 -1.04
CA ASP A 98 13.74 2.34 -2.13
C ASP A 98 14.55 3.62 -2.39
N VAL A 99 15.03 4.28 -1.32
CA VAL A 99 15.90 5.46 -1.42
C VAL A 99 17.38 5.12 -1.62
N GLY A 100 17.72 3.84 -1.80
CA GLY A 100 19.08 3.37 -2.06
C GLY A 100 20.01 3.43 -0.85
N LEU A 101 19.47 3.50 0.38
CA LEU A 101 20.29 3.45 1.60
C LEU A 101 20.98 2.08 1.75
N PHE A 102 20.32 1.02 1.28
CA PHE A 102 20.88 -0.33 1.14
C PHE A 102 20.10 -1.13 0.07
N SER A 103 20.50 -2.38 -0.18
CA SER A 103 19.92 -3.25 -1.22
C SER A 103 18.53 -3.80 -0.85
N CYS A 104 17.57 -3.77 -1.78
CA CYS A 104 16.25 -4.44 -1.63
C CYS A 104 16.30 -5.97 -1.80
N ALA A 105 17.49 -6.59 -1.77
CA ALA A 105 17.65 -8.04 -1.85
C ALA A 105 17.40 -8.69 -0.49
N PHE A 106 16.14 -8.71 -0.05
CA PHE A 106 15.73 -9.28 1.22
C PHE A 106 15.58 -10.81 1.17
N SER A 107 15.49 -11.42 2.36
CA SER A 107 15.10 -12.82 2.53
C SER A 107 14.02 -12.87 3.59
N CYS A 108 12.89 -13.51 3.28
CA CYS A 108 11.70 -13.46 4.12
C CYS A 108 11.44 -14.79 4.83
N THR A 109 10.83 -14.73 6.01
CA THR A 109 10.13 -15.88 6.58
C THR A 109 8.67 -15.86 6.12
N PRO A 110 8.15 -16.93 5.50
CA PRO A 110 6.77 -16.93 5.03
C PRO A 110 5.77 -16.79 6.18
N LEU A 111 5.06 -15.67 6.22
CA LEU A 111 3.91 -15.50 7.09
C LEU A 111 2.69 -16.20 6.49
N SER A 112 1.92 -16.89 7.33
CA SER A 112 0.62 -17.44 6.97
C SER A 112 -0.47 -16.63 7.67
N CYS A 113 -1.49 -16.23 6.91
CA CYS A 113 -2.69 -15.64 7.51
C CYS A 113 -3.39 -16.66 8.43
N PRO A 114 -3.97 -16.21 9.55
CA PRO A 114 -4.81 -17.06 10.41
C PRO A 114 -6.10 -17.51 9.73
#